data_AF-A0AAR2K173-F1
#
_entry.id   AF-A0AAR2K173-F1
#
_cell.length_a   1.000
_cell.length_b   1.000
_cell.length_c   1.000
_cell.angle_alpha   90.00
_cell.angle_beta   90.00
_cell.angle_gamma   90.00
#
_symmetry.space_group_name_H-M   'P 1'
#
loop_
_entity.id
_entity.type
_entity.pdbx_description
1 polymer ?
#
loop_
_entity_poly.entity_id
_entity_poly.type
_entity_poly.pdbx_seq_one_letter_code
_entity_poly.pdbx_strand_id
1 'polypeptide(L)'
;MGGSSSSSASCSSSPPRPSTPPPSKPDIVSVFADKQVKEGQDGTLSCEASTGDVTVKWEKNGRSLECVMDKHIKRQIGKTFSLTIKDTTKEDEGNYTINLSNRSGSASCSAMVIVELNEWRTVQWKPDPMLETLKTFKVSNSEVKELRFLLNGPVGAGKSSIINTIKTIFQGYQSINCLVASELGSTSFTTKYQKFPVESRPFALYDVMGLENDQVKNAGQGTEEFKLLKGVHSDDIINALKGHIPNDYEFKPEQPMSEDNRYYISDPTLNDKIHCLVSVIAADKITFMDNDVIQKIKTIRAEASKLGIPQLVFMTKVDQACTLTEKDLTKIYKSKKIKEKMEQCSMKLGVPVNCIFPVMNYHSGSNINEKLNCLMLEAFTQAAYSANDYVKKFSHNERDAE
;
A
#
# COMPACT_ATOMS: atom_id res chain seq x y z
N MET A 1 106.59 51.67 15.47
CA MET A 1 106.15 51.08 14.18
C MET A 1 105.38 49.82 14.54
N GLY A 2 104.04 49.86 14.49
CA GLY A 2 103.25 49.40 13.34
C GLY A 2 102.99 47.89 13.50
N GLY A 3 101.82 47.30 13.34
CA GLY A 3 100.52 47.70 12.84
C GLY A 3 99.68 46.41 12.81
N SER A 4 98.38 46.56 12.98
CA SER A 4 97.35 45.53 13.12
C SER A 4 97.23 44.59 11.91
N SER A 5 96.75 43.36 12.12
CA SER A 5 96.00 42.64 11.10
C SER A 5 94.89 41.79 11.73
N SER A 6 93.67 42.09 11.30
CA SER A 6 92.40 41.49 11.70
C SER A 6 91.93 40.47 10.66
N SER A 7 91.29 39.44 11.19
CA SER A 7 90.53 38.35 10.58
C SER A 7 89.53 38.74 9.47
N SER A 8 89.29 37.81 8.55
CA SER A 8 88.00 37.73 7.84
C SER A 8 87.57 36.26 7.68
N ALA A 9 86.38 35.94 8.19
CA ALA A 9 85.68 34.68 8.00
C ALA A 9 84.61 34.89 6.93
N SER A 10 84.57 34.00 5.95
CA SER A 10 83.63 33.99 4.83
C SER A 10 82.32 33.28 5.21
N CYS A 11 81.21 34.02 5.28
CA CYS A 11 79.86 33.48 5.39
C CYS A 11 79.25 33.23 4.00
N SER A 12 78.94 31.98 3.69
CA SER A 12 78.17 31.54 2.53
C SER A 12 76.67 31.74 2.75
N SER A 13 76.01 32.51 1.89
CA SER A 13 74.56 32.74 1.89
C SER A 13 73.81 31.70 1.07
N SER A 14 72.75 31.12 1.65
CA SER A 14 71.83 30.19 0.97
C SER A 14 70.85 30.93 0.05
N PRO A 15 70.38 30.31 -1.06
CA PRO A 15 69.46 30.96 -1.99
C PRO A 15 68.02 31.12 -1.42
N PRO A 16 67.25 32.14 -1.86
CA PRO A 16 65.90 32.40 -1.37
C PRO A 16 64.90 31.34 -1.84
N ARG A 17 63.99 30.94 -0.95
CA ARG A 17 62.88 30.01 -1.22
C ARG A 17 61.87 30.69 -2.18
N PRO A 18 61.29 29.98 -3.16
CA PRO A 18 60.25 30.57 -4.01
C PRO A 18 59.04 30.97 -3.16
N SER A 19 58.63 32.23 -3.26
CA SER A 19 57.39 32.72 -2.66
C SER A 19 56.20 32.14 -3.42
N THR A 20 55.42 31.28 -2.76
CA THR A 20 54.12 30.84 -3.28
C THR A 20 53.21 32.06 -3.47
N PRO A 21 52.51 32.20 -4.60
CA PRO A 21 51.60 33.32 -4.83
C PRO A 21 50.51 33.37 -3.73
N PRO A 22 50.03 34.57 -3.36
CA PRO A 22 49.02 34.72 -2.32
C PRO A 22 47.73 33.96 -2.70
N PRO A 23 47.07 33.29 -1.73
CA PRO A 23 45.88 32.50 -2.01
C PRO A 23 44.74 33.39 -2.53
N SER A 24 44.11 33.00 -3.64
CA SER A 24 42.94 33.67 -4.20
C SER A 24 41.66 33.26 -3.47
N LYS A 25 40.65 34.13 -3.45
CA LYS A 25 39.31 33.79 -2.94
C LYS A 25 38.77 32.57 -3.70
N PRO A 26 38.21 31.56 -3.02
CA PRO A 26 37.61 30.42 -3.70
C PRO A 26 36.37 30.87 -4.46
N ASP A 27 36.20 30.32 -5.65
CA ASP A 27 35.02 30.50 -6.49
C ASP A 27 34.56 29.13 -7.00
N ILE A 28 33.27 28.91 -7.15
CA ILE A 28 32.73 27.61 -7.57
C ILE A 28 32.52 27.66 -9.09
N VAL A 29 33.39 26.94 -9.79
CA VAL A 29 33.40 26.85 -11.25
C VAL A 29 32.27 25.95 -11.75
N SER A 30 32.02 24.85 -11.05
CA SER A 30 30.91 23.94 -11.32
C SER A 30 30.12 23.72 -10.04
N VAL A 31 28.85 24.11 -10.05
CA VAL A 31 27.94 23.98 -8.90
C VAL A 31 27.33 22.58 -8.85
N PHE A 32 26.78 22.21 -7.69
CA PHE A 32 25.95 21.02 -7.60
C PHE A 32 24.74 21.10 -8.53
N ALA A 33 24.35 19.95 -9.06
CA ALA A 33 23.07 19.76 -9.72
C ALA A 33 22.12 19.02 -8.79
N ASP A 34 20.84 19.40 -8.80
CA ASP A 34 19.79 18.64 -8.13
C ASP A 34 19.80 17.19 -8.61
N LYS A 35 19.59 16.26 -7.69
CA LYS A 35 19.78 14.84 -7.96
C LYS A 35 18.62 14.02 -7.42
N GLN A 36 18.01 13.24 -8.31
CA GLN A 36 17.09 12.18 -7.94
C GLN A 36 17.88 10.87 -7.83
N VAL A 37 17.76 10.19 -6.69
CA VAL A 37 18.45 8.93 -6.39
C VAL A 37 17.41 7.92 -5.93
N LYS A 38 17.44 6.70 -6.47
CA LYS A 38 16.54 5.64 -6.00
C LYS A 38 16.96 5.14 -4.62
N GLU A 39 15.98 4.80 -3.79
CA GLU A 39 16.24 4.23 -2.48
C GLU A 39 17.13 2.98 -2.60
N GLY A 40 18.16 2.90 -1.74
CA GLY A 40 19.17 1.85 -1.76
C GLY A 40 20.30 2.02 -2.78
N GLN A 41 20.30 3.10 -3.58
CA GLN A 41 21.42 3.43 -4.47
C GLN A 41 22.33 4.51 -3.86
N ASP A 42 23.54 4.63 -4.40
CA ASP A 42 24.51 5.65 -4.02
C ASP A 42 24.27 6.96 -4.77
N GLY A 43 24.16 8.06 -4.03
CA GLY A 43 24.00 9.41 -4.56
C GLY A 43 25.28 10.23 -4.42
N THR A 44 25.91 10.63 -5.53
CA THR A 44 27.09 11.51 -5.50
C THR A 44 26.77 12.94 -5.96
N LEU A 45 27.08 13.92 -5.11
CA LEU A 45 27.16 15.35 -5.46
C LEU A 45 28.63 15.71 -5.72
N SER A 46 28.88 16.51 -6.76
CA SER A 46 30.23 16.97 -7.11
C SER A 46 30.23 18.42 -7.56
N CYS A 47 31.20 19.19 -7.09
CA CYS A 47 31.45 20.55 -7.53
C CYS A 47 32.95 20.75 -7.78
N GLU A 48 33.29 21.77 -8.55
CA GLU A 48 34.66 22.16 -8.83
C GLU A 48 34.88 23.62 -8.42
N ALA A 49 36.02 23.91 -7.78
CA ALA A 49 36.38 25.25 -7.35
C ALA A 49 37.61 25.80 -8.07
N SER A 50 37.84 27.10 -7.98
CA SER A 50 39.00 27.77 -8.57
C SER A 50 40.34 27.32 -7.93
N THR A 51 40.31 26.87 -6.68
CA THR A 51 41.46 26.37 -5.89
C THR A 51 41.08 25.20 -4.98
N GLY A 52 42.05 24.31 -4.72
CA GLY A 52 41.92 23.20 -3.77
C GLY A 52 42.34 23.56 -2.34
N ASP A 53 43.01 24.70 -2.14
CA ASP A 53 43.54 25.13 -0.85
C ASP A 53 42.46 25.81 0.00
N VAL A 54 41.47 25.03 0.42
CA VAL A 54 40.28 25.49 1.14
C VAL A 54 39.92 24.58 2.31
N THR A 55 39.28 25.16 3.32
CA THR A 55 38.57 24.41 4.36
C THR A 55 37.17 24.08 3.83
N VAL A 56 36.80 22.80 3.87
CA VAL A 56 35.51 22.30 3.37
C VAL A 56 34.57 22.01 4.53
N LYS A 57 33.39 22.60 4.52
CA LYS A 57 32.28 22.25 5.42
C LYS A 57 31.08 21.79 4.61
N TRP A 58 30.40 20.77 5.12
CA TRP A 58 29.20 20.21 4.50
C TRP A 58 28.03 20.42 5.43
N GLU A 59 26.89 20.80 4.87
CA GLU A 59 25.65 21.02 5.59
C GLU A 59 24.51 20.29 4.89
N LYS A 60 23.54 19.85 5.69
CA LYS A 60 22.26 19.33 5.22
C LYS A 60 21.15 20.13 5.89
N ASN A 61 20.25 20.68 5.10
CA ASN A 61 19.12 21.49 5.57
C ASN A 61 19.57 22.63 6.52
N GLY A 62 20.72 23.27 6.20
CA GLY A 62 21.30 24.37 6.99
C GLY A 62 21.96 23.96 8.30
N ARG A 63 22.09 22.67 8.61
CA ARG A 63 22.84 22.16 9.77
C ARG A 63 24.10 21.45 9.31
N SER A 64 25.16 21.51 10.13
CA SER A 64 26.38 20.76 9.85
C SER A 64 26.06 19.28 9.61
N LEU A 65 26.54 18.73 8.51
CA LEU A 65 26.26 17.35 8.12
C LEU A 65 26.85 16.39 9.15
N GLU A 66 25.98 15.71 9.90
CA GLU A 66 26.36 14.62 10.80
C GLU A 66 26.91 13.45 9.99
N CYS A 67 28.23 13.29 10.02
CA CYS A 67 28.91 12.29 9.21
C CYS A 67 28.78 10.92 9.86
N VAL A 68 27.79 10.16 9.41
CA VAL A 68 27.72 8.72 9.66
C VAL A 68 28.84 8.03 8.87
N MET A 69 29.70 7.27 9.56
CA MET A 69 30.76 6.47 8.96
C MET A 69 30.18 5.51 7.91
N ASP A 70 30.92 5.27 6.82
CA ASP A 70 30.55 4.46 5.66
C ASP A 70 29.31 4.90 4.86
N LYS A 71 28.44 5.73 5.43
CA LYS A 71 27.29 6.35 4.77
C LYS A 71 27.69 7.57 3.96
N HIS A 72 28.45 8.49 4.55
CA HIS A 72 28.85 9.76 3.93
C HIS A 72 30.33 9.74 3.55
N ILE A 73 30.64 9.55 2.27
CA ILE A 73 32.01 9.55 1.75
C ILE A 73 32.32 10.89 1.11
N LYS A 74 33.10 11.69 1.82
CA LYS A 74 33.64 12.96 1.32
C LYS A 74 34.96 12.69 0.60
N ARG A 75 35.13 13.21 -0.62
CA ARG A 75 36.41 13.16 -1.33
C ARG A 75 36.77 14.53 -1.88
N GLN A 76 38.06 14.82 -1.83
CA GLN A 76 38.67 15.96 -2.53
C GLN A 76 39.78 15.42 -3.42
N ILE A 77 39.72 15.74 -4.71
CA ILE A 77 40.76 15.40 -5.69
C ILE A 77 41.15 16.71 -6.38
N GLY A 78 42.29 17.28 -5.99
CA GLY A 78 42.73 18.60 -6.44
C GLY A 78 41.68 19.67 -6.11
N LYS A 79 41.00 20.18 -7.15
CA LYS A 79 39.99 21.24 -7.08
C LYS A 79 38.54 20.72 -7.10
N THR A 80 38.37 19.41 -7.20
CA THR A 80 37.05 18.76 -7.25
C THR A 80 36.68 18.23 -5.89
N PHE A 81 35.48 18.56 -5.43
CA PHE A 81 34.92 18.12 -4.15
C PHE A 81 33.68 17.28 -4.40
N SER A 82 33.57 16.16 -3.71
CA SER A 82 32.40 15.29 -3.84
C SER A 82 31.94 14.73 -2.51
N LEU A 83 30.63 14.52 -2.40
CA LEU A 83 29.97 13.82 -1.32
C LEU A 83 29.18 12.67 -1.93
N THR A 84 29.53 11.44 -1.58
CA THR A 84 28.75 10.25 -1.90
C THR A 84 27.96 9.83 -0.67
N ILE A 85 26.64 9.72 -0.82
CA ILE A 85 25.71 9.19 0.16
C ILE A 85 25.43 7.75 -0.26
N LYS A 86 25.89 6.78 0.53
CA LYS A 86 25.66 5.36 0.24
C LYS A 86 24.27 4.90 0.64
N ASP A 87 23.73 3.88 -0.03
CA ASP A 87 22.50 3.18 0.35
C ASP A 87 21.37 4.15 0.74
N THR A 88 21.09 5.12 -0.14
CA THR A 88 20.26 6.29 0.19
C THR A 88 18.88 5.90 0.71
N THR A 89 18.45 6.48 1.84
CA THR A 89 17.14 6.27 2.47
C THR A 89 16.31 7.55 2.40
N LYS A 90 15.00 7.48 2.69
CA LYS A 90 14.15 8.70 2.69
C LYS A 90 14.63 9.78 3.66
N GLU A 91 15.32 9.40 4.73
CA GLU A 91 15.91 10.33 5.70
C GLU A 91 17.07 11.12 5.10
N ASP A 92 17.73 10.62 4.05
CA ASP A 92 18.81 11.28 3.33
C ASP A 92 18.31 12.43 2.43
N GLU A 93 17.01 12.50 2.15
CA GLU A 93 16.43 13.60 1.38
C GLU A 93 16.68 14.96 2.03
N GLY A 94 17.06 15.95 1.23
CA GLY A 94 17.29 17.30 1.72
C GLY A 94 18.14 18.17 0.80
N ASN A 95 18.33 19.41 1.23
CA ASN A 95 19.22 20.36 0.57
C ASN A 95 20.64 20.23 1.15
N TYR A 96 21.60 19.87 0.30
CA TYR A 96 23.00 19.69 0.69
C TYR A 96 23.81 20.90 0.23
N THR A 97 24.55 21.49 1.15
CA THR A 97 25.39 22.67 0.90
C THR A 97 26.85 22.33 1.18
N ILE A 98 27.74 22.76 0.29
CA ILE A 98 29.17 22.81 0.54
C ILE A 98 29.60 24.25 0.75
N ASN A 99 30.38 24.49 1.80
CA ASN A 99 30.98 25.77 2.14
C ASN A 99 32.50 25.63 2.04
N LEU A 100 33.10 26.35 1.09
CA LEU A 100 34.54 26.40 0.87
C LEU A 100 35.07 27.73 1.40
N SER A 101 36.08 27.71 2.26
CA SER A 101 36.66 28.94 2.80
C SER A 101 38.19 28.91 2.87
N ASN A 102 38.81 30.06 2.64
CA ASN A 102 40.22 30.28 2.92
C ASN A 102 40.41 31.71 3.46
N ARG A 103 41.68 32.15 3.59
CA ARG A 103 42.06 33.46 4.14
C ARG A 103 41.47 34.65 3.34
N SER A 104 41.15 34.43 2.08
CA SER A 104 40.75 35.44 1.10
C SER A 104 39.24 35.49 0.89
N GLY A 105 38.48 34.58 1.51
CA GLY A 105 37.01 34.60 1.53
C GLY A 105 36.40 33.20 1.47
N SER A 106 35.12 33.14 1.12
CA SER A 106 34.34 31.91 1.01
C SER A 106 33.46 31.88 -0.23
N ALA A 107 33.09 30.66 -0.63
CA ALA A 107 32.08 30.36 -1.65
C ALA A 107 31.27 29.14 -1.22
N SER A 108 30.01 29.07 -1.65
CA SER A 108 29.12 27.96 -1.34
C SER A 108 28.16 27.66 -2.48
N CYS A 109 27.77 26.39 -2.59
CA CYS A 109 26.70 25.97 -3.49
C CYS A 109 25.84 24.91 -2.81
N SER A 110 24.59 24.82 -3.24
CA SER A 110 23.59 23.91 -2.69
C SER A 110 22.91 23.12 -3.81
N ALA A 111 22.45 21.92 -3.50
CA ALA A 111 21.56 21.16 -4.37
C ALA A 111 20.59 20.30 -3.55
N MET A 112 19.43 20.08 -4.14
CA MET A 112 18.41 19.19 -3.59
C MET A 112 18.68 17.74 -3.99
N VAL A 113 18.82 16.87 -2.99
CA VAL A 113 18.80 15.42 -3.18
C VAL A 113 17.41 14.92 -2.86
N ILE A 114 16.74 14.33 -3.85
CA ILE A 114 15.41 13.74 -3.73
C ILE A 114 15.55 12.23 -3.80
N VAL A 115 14.98 11.52 -2.84
CA VAL A 115 15.08 10.06 -2.78
C VAL A 115 13.79 9.46 -3.32
N GLU A 116 13.90 8.81 -4.47
CA GLU A 116 12.79 8.12 -5.11
C GLU A 116 12.62 6.73 -4.48
N LEU A 117 11.49 6.53 -3.80
CA LEU A 117 11.12 5.24 -3.26
C LEU A 117 10.74 4.29 -4.40
N ASN A 118 11.27 3.06 -4.34
CA ASN A 118 10.94 2.03 -5.31
C ASN A 118 9.51 1.52 -5.12
N GLU A 119 8.74 1.45 -6.20
CA GLU A 119 7.43 0.81 -6.18
C GLU A 119 7.59 -0.71 -6.16
N TRP A 120 7.01 -1.40 -5.17
CA TRP A 120 7.06 -2.86 -5.13
C TRP A 120 5.93 -3.53 -5.96
N ARG A 121 4.97 -2.75 -6.46
CA ARG A 121 4.01 -3.14 -7.50
C ARG A 121 3.65 -1.96 -8.37
N THR A 122 3.45 -2.21 -9.65
CA THR A 122 2.98 -1.21 -10.61
C THR A 122 1.46 -1.29 -10.75
N VAL A 123 0.82 -0.12 -10.82
CA VAL A 123 -0.61 0.01 -11.12
C VAL A 123 -0.77 0.78 -12.42
N GLN A 124 -1.65 0.29 -13.29
CA GLN A 124 -2.07 1.07 -14.46
C GLN A 124 -3.05 2.15 -13.99
N TRP A 125 -2.57 3.39 -13.88
CA TRP A 125 -3.38 4.52 -13.42
C TRP A 125 -4.31 5.09 -14.49
N LYS A 126 -5.00 4.22 -15.23
CA LYS A 126 -5.95 4.54 -16.30
C LYS A 126 -7.21 3.68 -16.10
N PRO A 127 -8.32 4.24 -15.62
CA PRO A 127 -9.50 3.45 -15.27
C PRO A 127 -10.23 2.92 -16.51
N ASP A 128 -10.25 3.67 -17.62
CA ASP A 128 -10.99 3.29 -18.83
C ASP A 128 -10.62 1.91 -19.39
N PRO A 129 -9.35 1.56 -19.68
CA PRO A 129 -9.02 0.24 -20.21
C PRO A 129 -9.36 -0.90 -19.24
N MET A 130 -9.28 -0.66 -17.93
CA MET A 130 -9.60 -1.64 -16.90
C MET A 130 -11.11 -1.87 -16.84
N LEU A 131 -11.87 -0.78 -16.91
CA LEU A 131 -13.31 -0.83 -16.96
C LEU A 131 -13.77 -1.54 -18.24
N GLU A 132 -13.23 -1.19 -19.41
CA GLU A 132 -13.55 -1.87 -20.68
C GLU A 132 -13.22 -3.38 -20.66
N THR A 133 -12.14 -3.77 -19.98
CA THR A 133 -11.81 -5.19 -19.75
C THR A 133 -12.91 -5.91 -18.97
N LEU A 134 -13.37 -5.31 -17.87
CA LEU A 134 -14.45 -5.86 -17.06
C LEU A 134 -15.82 -5.77 -17.75
N LYS A 135 -16.01 -4.80 -18.63
CA LYS A 135 -17.23 -4.68 -19.43
C LYS A 135 -17.30 -5.78 -20.48
N THR A 136 -16.24 -5.98 -21.24
CA THR A 136 -16.19 -7.00 -22.31
C THR A 136 -16.00 -8.43 -21.78
N PHE A 137 -15.87 -8.58 -20.46
CA PHE A 137 -15.67 -9.85 -19.78
C PHE A 137 -16.80 -10.85 -20.06
N LYS A 138 -16.41 -12.07 -20.43
CA LYS A 138 -17.32 -13.21 -20.60
C LYS A 138 -16.85 -14.37 -19.74
N VAL A 139 -17.80 -15.02 -19.08
CA VAL A 139 -17.53 -16.23 -18.30
C VAL A 139 -17.15 -17.35 -19.26
N SER A 140 -16.08 -18.07 -18.95
CA SER A 140 -15.54 -19.11 -19.83
C SER A 140 -16.36 -20.40 -19.85
N ASN A 141 -17.19 -20.62 -18.83
CA ASN A 141 -18.11 -21.75 -18.75
C ASN A 141 -19.54 -21.27 -19.04
N SER A 142 -20.18 -21.87 -20.05
CA SER A 142 -21.53 -21.54 -20.49
C SER A 142 -22.63 -21.89 -19.49
N GLU A 143 -22.35 -22.80 -18.55
CA GLU A 143 -23.31 -23.20 -17.52
C GLU A 143 -23.43 -22.16 -16.40
N VAL A 144 -22.38 -21.35 -16.20
CA VAL A 144 -22.33 -20.35 -15.15
C VAL A 144 -22.82 -19.01 -15.68
N LYS A 145 -23.98 -18.59 -15.16
CA LYS A 145 -24.65 -17.34 -15.56
C LYS A 145 -23.90 -16.11 -15.05
N GLU A 146 -23.32 -16.20 -13.86
CA GLU A 146 -22.62 -15.10 -13.19
C GLU A 146 -21.53 -15.64 -12.25
N LEU A 147 -20.43 -14.90 -12.12
CA LEU A 147 -19.42 -15.16 -11.11
C LEU A 147 -19.87 -14.56 -9.78
N ARG A 148 -19.62 -15.29 -8.70
CA ARG A 148 -20.14 -15.00 -7.36
C ARG A 148 -18.98 -14.79 -6.40
N PHE A 149 -18.94 -13.62 -5.78
CA PHE A 149 -17.87 -13.20 -4.89
C PHE A 149 -18.42 -13.04 -3.48
N LEU A 150 -17.87 -13.75 -2.51
CA LEU A 150 -18.28 -13.62 -1.12
C LEU A 150 -17.36 -12.65 -0.38
N LEU A 151 -17.91 -11.58 0.19
CA LEU A 151 -17.16 -10.62 0.99
C LEU A 151 -17.27 -10.99 2.47
N ASN A 152 -16.20 -11.50 3.10
CA ASN A 152 -16.17 -11.76 4.54
C ASN A 152 -15.19 -10.83 5.27
N GLY A 153 -15.33 -10.67 6.58
CA GLY A 153 -14.41 -9.86 7.38
C GLY A 153 -15.09 -9.13 8.53
N PRO A 154 -14.30 -8.43 9.36
CA PRO A 154 -14.82 -7.72 10.53
C PRO A 154 -15.89 -6.66 10.19
N VAL A 155 -16.76 -6.37 11.14
CA VAL A 155 -17.66 -5.23 11.19
C VAL A 155 -16.86 -3.95 11.02
N GLY A 156 -17.37 -3.07 10.16
CA GLY A 156 -16.71 -1.80 9.87
C GLY A 156 -15.39 -1.94 9.09
N ALA A 157 -15.04 -3.14 8.60
CA ALA A 157 -13.93 -3.32 7.66
C ALA A 157 -14.22 -2.71 6.28
N GLY A 158 -15.49 -2.38 5.99
CA GLY A 158 -15.88 -1.74 4.74
C GLY A 158 -16.39 -2.71 3.66
N LYS A 159 -16.96 -3.86 4.04
CA LYS A 159 -17.56 -4.83 3.11
C LYS A 159 -18.63 -4.20 2.22
N SER A 160 -19.67 -3.63 2.82
CA SER A 160 -20.75 -2.95 2.08
C SER A 160 -20.26 -1.69 1.36
N SER A 161 -19.24 -1.02 1.90
CA SER A 161 -18.59 0.13 1.24
C SER A 161 -17.87 -0.28 -0.06
N ILE A 162 -17.27 -1.47 -0.13
CA ILE A 162 -16.67 -2.02 -1.36
C ILE A 162 -17.76 -2.27 -2.41
N ILE A 163 -18.89 -2.86 -2.01
CA ILE A 163 -20.03 -3.12 -2.91
C ILE A 163 -20.54 -1.82 -3.51
N ASN A 164 -20.77 -0.82 -2.67
CA ASN A 164 -21.19 0.50 -3.13
C ASN A 164 -20.14 1.13 -4.07
N THR A 165 -18.86 0.98 -3.74
CA THR A 165 -17.77 1.52 -4.57
C THR A 165 -17.74 0.88 -5.95
N ILE A 166 -17.82 -0.46 -6.03
CA ILE A 166 -17.89 -1.18 -7.31
C ILE A 166 -19.13 -0.73 -8.09
N LYS A 167 -20.30 -0.68 -7.43
CA LYS A 167 -21.54 -0.22 -8.06
C LYS A 167 -21.41 1.18 -8.65
N THR A 168 -20.87 2.14 -7.90
CA THR A 168 -20.63 3.52 -8.37
C THR A 168 -19.69 3.56 -9.56
N ILE A 169 -18.64 2.74 -9.58
CA ILE A 169 -17.67 2.69 -10.68
C ILE A 169 -18.34 2.22 -11.99
N PHE A 170 -19.16 1.17 -11.92
CA PHE A 170 -19.81 0.62 -13.11
C PHE A 170 -20.96 1.51 -13.63
N GLN A 171 -21.67 2.21 -12.73
CA GLN A 171 -22.79 3.10 -13.08
C GLN A 171 -22.38 4.39 -13.80
N GLY A 172 -21.10 4.76 -13.80
CA GLY A 172 -20.55 5.87 -14.59
C GLY A 172 -21.01 7.28 -14.16
N TYR A 173 -22.01 7.42 -13.30
CA TYR A 173 -22.50 8.68 -12.75
C TYR A 173 -22.86 8.51 -11.28
N GLN A 174 -22.72 9.59 -10.49
CA GLN A 174 -23.52 9.72 -9.26
C GLN A 174 -24.98 9.59 -9.69
N SER A 175 -25.61 8.45 -9.46
CA SER A 175 -27.04 8.49 -9.20
C SER A 175 -27.18 9.32 -7.93
N ILE A 176 -27.59 10.57 -8.10
CA ILE A 176 -28.41 11.33 -7.15
C ILE A 176 -29.75 10.56 -7.03
N ASN A 177 -29.64 9.31 -6.61
CA ASN A 177 -30.62 8.57 -5.85
C ASN A 177 -29.91 8.24 -4.53
N CYS A 178 -29.56 9.31 -3.80
CA CYS A 178 -29.42 9.30 -2.34
C CYS A 178 -30.77 9.09 -1.65
N LEU A 179 -31.77 8.53 -2.33
CA LEU A 179 -33.07 8.24 -1.77
C LEU A 179 -33.38 6.78 -2.10
N VAL A 180 -33.76 6.06 -1.04
CA VAL A 180 -34.21 4.66 -0.98
C VAL A 180 -33.11 3.58 -0.81
N ALA A 181 -32.18 3.82 0.13
CA ALA A 181 -31.88 2.83 1.19
C ALA A 181 -31.11 3.52 2.33
N SER A 182 -31.88 3.99 3.31
CA SER A 182 -31.47 4.45 4.66
C SER A 182 -30.61 5.72 4.79
N GLU A 183 -31.30 6.87 4.74
CA GLU A 183 -31.05 8.06 5.57
C GLU A 183 -31.37 7.79 7.07
N LEU A 184 -30.97 6.64 7.62
CA LEU A 184 -30.98 6.41 9.06
C LEU A 184 -29.75 5.61 9.47
N GLY A 185 -28.80 6.31 10.07
CA GLY A 185 -27.79 5.71 10.93
C GLY A 185 -26.43 5.51 10.26
N SER A 186 -25.45 6.20 10.82
CA SER A 186 -24.18 5.56 11.15
C SER A 186 -24.40 4.07 11.47
N THR A 187 -23.63 3.17 10.86
CA THR A 187 -23.62 1.71 11.12
C THR A 187 -24.84 0.91 10.60
N SER A 188 -24.97 0.75 9.28
CA SER A 188 -25.80 -0.32 8.71
C SER A 188 -25.09 -1.66 8.94
N PHE A 189 -25.40 -2.35 10.03
CA PHE A 189 -24.94 -3.72 10.26
C PHE A 189 -25.72 -4.64 9.31
N THR A 190 -25.06 -5.18 8.28
CA THR A 190 -25.65 -6.22 7.42
C THR A 190 -26.05 -7.40 8.30
N THR A 191 -27.33 -7.79 8.29
CA THR A 191 -27.86 -8.93 9.08
C THR A 191 -28.21 -10.13 8.20
N LYS A 192 -28.19 -9.98 6.87
CA LYS A 192 -28.65 -10.97 5.90
C LYS A 192 -27.55 -11.33 4.89
N TYR A 193 -27.65 -12.54 4.34
CA TYR A 193 -26.88 -12.96 3.16
C TYR A 193 -27.50 -12.33 1.92
N GLN A 194 -26.94 -11.20 1.47
CA GLN A 194 -27.55 -10.40 0.41
C GLN A 194 -26.72 -10.40 -0.87
N LYS A 195 -27.37 -10.73 -1.99
CA LYS A 195 -26.83 -10.65 -3.35
C LYS A 195 -26.91 -9.21 -3.88
N PHE A 196 -25.80 -8.72 -4.41
CA PHE A 196 -25.68 -7.45 -5.11
C PHE A 196 -25.17 -7.69 -6.55
N PRO A 197 -26.07 -7.68 -7.55
CA PRO A 197 -25.67 -7.80 -8.94
C PRO A 197 -24.92 -6.56 -9.43
N VAL A 198 -23.84 -6.75 -10.18
CA VAL A 198 -23.07 -5.67 -10.78
C VAL A 198 -23.65 -5.36 -12.15
N GLU A 199 -24.65 -4.47 -12.19
CA GLU A 199 -25.33 -4.06 -13.42
C GLU A 199 -25.75 -5.25 -14.32
N SER A 200 -25.76 -5.07 -15.65
CA SER A 200 -25.98 -6.14 -16.63
C SER A 200 -24.71 -6.98 -16.91
N ARG A 201 -23.81 -7.13 -15.92
CA ARG A 201 -22.57 -7.90 -16.04
C ARG A 201 -22.71 -9.25 -15.35
N PRO A 202 -21.90 -10.27 -15.73
CA PRO A 202 -21.96 -11.59 -15.11
C PRO A 202 -21.22 -11.62 -13.77
N PHE A 203 -21.46 -10.64 -12.88
CA PHE A 203 -20.84 -10.58 -11.56
C PHE A 203 -21.89 -10.30 -10.47
N ALA A 204 -21.80 -11.03 -9.37
CA ALA A 204 -22.61 -10.83 -8.19
C ALA A 204 -21.73 -10.83 -6.92
N LEU A 205 -21.83 -9.77 -6.13
CA LEU A 205 -21.18 -9.67 -4.82
C LEU A 205 -22.16 -10.11 -3.74
N TYR A 206 -21.68 -10.86 -2.76
CA TYR A 206 -22.45 -11.32 -1.61
C TYR A 206 -21.89 -10.70 -0.34
N ASP A 207 -22.72 -9.94 0.38
CA ASP A 207 -22.38 -9.39 1.69
C ASP A 207 -22.84 -10.33 2.80
N VAL A 208 -22.02 -10.46 3.84
CA VAL A 208 -22.37 -11.18 5.08
C VAL A 208 -22.22 -10.28 6.29
N MET A 209 -22.90 -10.64 7.38
CA MET A 209 -22.68 -10.00 8.68
C MET A 209 -21.21 -10.16 9.13
N GLY A 210 -20.72 -9.25 9.97
CA GLY A 210 -19.35 -9.31 10.46
C GLY A 210 -19.02 -10.56 11.29
N LEU A 211 -17.72 -10.80 11.46
CA LEU A 211 -17.20 -12.03 12.08
C LEU A 211 -16.98 -11.91 13.59
N GLU A 212 -17.04 -10.70 14.14
CA GLU A 212 -16.83 -10.40 15.55
C GLU A 212 -17.86 -11.09 16.45
N ASN A 213 -17.43 -11.41 17.67
CA ASN A 213 -18.31 -11.85 18.74
C ASN A 213 -18.62 -10.65 19.66
N ASP A 214 -19.09 -9.51 19.13
CA ASP A 214 -19.03 -8.29 19.93
C ASP A 214 -20.11 -8.18 21.00
N GLN A 215 -19.60 -7.96 22.21
CA GLN A 215 -20.30 -7.67 23.44
C GLN A 215 -20.95 -6.29 23.46
N VAL A 216 -22.09 -6.24 24.17
CA VAL A 216 -22.74 -5.10 24.83
C VAL A 216 -22.94 -3.83 23.97
N LYS A 217 -24.15 -3.69 23.41
CA LYS A 217 -24.73 -2.35 23.26
C LYS A 217 -25.06 -1.86 24.68
N ASN A 218 -24.35 -0.84 25.15
CA ASN A 218 -24.80 -0.07 26.32
C ASN A 218 -26.15 0.55 25.96
N ALA A 219 -27.23 -0.04 26.47
CA ALA A 219 -28.53 0.60 26.49
C ALA A 219 -28.47 1.72 27.53
N GLY A 220 -28.67 2.96 27.09
CA GLY A 220 -29.02 4.04 27.99
C GLY A 220 -30.30 3.67 28.74
N GLN A 221 -30.22 3.76 30.06
CA GLN A 221 -31.31 3.76 31.06
C GLN A 221 -32.59 2.97 30.73
N GLY A 222 -32.71 1.81 31.40
CA GLY A 222 -33.98 1.18 31.72
C GLY A 222 -34.22 -0.11 30.94
N THR A 223 -34.31 -1.22 31.68
CA THR A 223 -34.57 -2.61 31.23
C THR A 223 -33.45 -3.28 30.44
N GLU A 224 -32.54 -3.95 31.17
CA GLU A 224 -31.42 -4.74 30.67
C GLU A 224 -31.88 -6.09 30.10
N GLU A 225 -32.03 -6.21 28.78
CA GLU A 225 -31.89 -7.49 28.07
C GLU A 225 -30.47 -7.56 27.49
N PHE A 226 -29.61 -8.39 28.10
CA PHE A 226 -28.27 -8.72 27.60
C PHE A 226 -28.37 -9.54 26.30
N LYS A 227 -28.58 -8.89 25.15
CA LYS A 227 -28.53 -9.58 23.85
C LYS A 227 -27.08 -9.59 23.34
N LEU A 228 -26.36 -10.68 23.61
CA LEU A 228 -25.08 -11.02 22.98
C LEU A 228 -25.28 -11.18 21.47
N LEU A 229 -24.93 -10.15 20.69
CA LEU A 229 -24.96 -10.22 19.23
C LEU A 229 -23.70 -10.99 18.77
N LYS A 230 -23.80 -12.32 18.68
CA LYS A 230 -22.75 -13.13 18.06
C LYS A 230 -22.73 -12.86 16.55
N GLY A 231 -21.54 -12.62 15.98
CA GLY A 231 -21.31 -12.54 14.54
C GLY A 231 -21.63 -13.86 13.83
N VAL A 232 -21.52 -13.86 12.50
CA VAL A 232 -21.82 -15.06 11.69
C VAL A 232 -20.96 -16.24 12.12
N HIS A 233 -21.54 -17.44 12.15
CA HIS A 233 -20.81 -18.67 12.37
C HIS A 233 -19.92 -19.00 11.16
N SER A 234 -18.73 -19.53 11.41
CA SER A 234 -17.83 -19.95 10.33
C SER A 234 -18.51 -20.98 9.41
N ASP A 235 -19.33 -21.87 10.00
CA ASP A 235 -20.05 -22.92 9.28
C ASP A 235 -21.11 -22.37 8.33
N ASP A 236 -21.79 -21.28 8.70
CA ASP A 236 -22.72 -20.59 7.81
C ASP A 236 -22.00 -20.03 6.58
N ILE A 237 -20.81 -19.47 6.77
CA ILE A 237 -20.00 -18.96 5.66
C ILE A 237 -19.50 -20.11 4.80
N ILE A 238 -19.13 -21.24 5.40
CA ILE A 238 -18.74 -22.46 4.66
C ILE A 238 -19.93 -23.02 3.87
N ASN A 239 -21.14 -23.01 4.43
CA ASN A 239 -22.35 -23.40 3.74
C ASN A 239 -22.68 -22.44 2.58
N ALA A 240 -22.47 -21.14 2.77
CA ALA A 240 -22.59 -20.15 1.70
C ALA A 240 -21.56 -20.41 0.58
N LEU A 241 -20.30 -20.74 0.92
CA LEU A 241 -19.27 -21.09 -0.06
C LEU A 241 -19.69 -22.28 -0.93
N LYS A 242 -20.29 -23.30 -0.30
CA LYS A 242 -20.80 -24.51 -0.96
C LYS A 242 -22.11 -24.29 -1.73
N GLY A 243 -22.77 -23.14 -1.57
CA GLY A 243 -24.03 -22.81 -2.24
C GLY A 243 -25.29 -23.32 -1.54
N HIS A 244 -25.18 -23.77 -0.29
CA HIS A 244 -26.32 -24.31 0.47
C HIS A 244 -27.26 -23.23 1.04
N ILE A 245 -26.83 -21.96 1.05
CA ILE A 245 -27.57 -20.84 1.64
C ILE A 245 -28.28 -20.04 0.53
N PRO A 246 -29.62 -19.86 0.61
CA PRO A 246 -30.36 -19.06 -0.34
C PRO A 246 -30.15 -17.56 -0.11
N ASN A 247 -30.38 -16.76 -1.15
CA ASN A 247 -30.36 -15.31 -1.04
C ASN A 247 -31.37 -14.80 0.01
N ASP A 248 -31.05 -13.69 0.65
CA ASP A 248 -31.83 -13.03 1.70
C ASP A 248 -32.01 -13.84 2.99
N TYR A 249 -31.23 -14.92 3.16
CA TYR A 249 -31.19 -15.68 4.41
C TYR A 249 -30.71 -14.80 5.58
N GLU A 250 -31.46 -14.80 6.67
CA GLU A 250 -31.12 -14.09 7.89
C GLU A 250 -30.37 -15.03 8.84
N PHE A 251 -29.11 -14.68 9.13
CA PHE A 251 -28.25 -15.53 9.95
C PHE A 251 -28.75 -15.57 11.39
N LYS A 252 -28.83 -16.78 11.94
CA LYS A 252 -29.26 -17.00 13.32
C LYS A 252 -28.02 -17.05 14.23
N PRO A 253 -27.94 -16.20 15.26
CA PRO A 253 -26.80 -16.21 16.19
C PRO A 253 -26.71 -17.50 17.03
N GLU A 254 -27.84 -18.18 17.27
CA GLU A 254 -27.88 -19.33 18.18
C GLU A 254 -27.29 -20.60 17.57
N GLN A 255 -27.56 -20.87 16.29
CA GLN A 255 -27.14 -22.10 15.62
C GLN A 255 -26.86 -21.86 14.13
N PRO A 256 -25.83 -22.52 13.57
CA PRO A 256 -25.57 -22.48 12.13
C PRO A 256 -26.68 -23.20 11.37
N MET A 257 -26.79 -22.90 10.07
CA MET A 257 -27.74 -23.50 9.16
C MET A 257 -27.42 -24.98 8.97
N SER A 258 -28.37 -25.85 9.34
CA SER A 258 -28.29 -27.30 9.17
C SER A 258 -29.10 -27.78 7.95
N GLU A 259 -28.83 -29.01 7.53
CA GLU A 259 -29.57 -29.72 6.47
C GLU A 259 -31.07 -29.86 6.77
N ASP A 260 -31.44 -29.87 8.06
CA ASP A 260 -32.85 -29.94 8.51
C ASP A 260 -33.63 -28.64 8.28
N ASN A 261 -32.95 -27.56 7.89
CA ASN A 261 -33.60 -26.27 7.63
C ASN A 261 -34.35 -26.32 6.29
N ARG A 262 -35.62 -25.91 6.30
CA ARG A 262 -36.48 -25.88 5.10
C ARG A 262 -35.94 -25.02 3.95
N TYR A 263 -35.04 -24.09 4.24
CA TYR A 263 -34.41 -23.22 3.25
C TYR A 263 -33.04 -23.71 2.78
N TYR A 264 -32.56 -24.85 3.30
CA TYR A 264 -31.27 -25.44 2.91
C TYR A 264 -31.34 -26.01 1.50
N ILE A 265 -30.38 -25.63 0.65
CA ILE A 265 -30.28 -26.16 -0.70
C ILE A 265 -29.46 -27.46 -0.63
N SER A 266 -30.12 -28.61 -0.71
CA SER A 266 -29.47 -29.92 -0.52
C SER A 266 -28.45 -30.27 -1.61
N ASP A 267 -28.70 -29.89 -2.87
CA ASP A 267 -27.81 -30.17 -4.00
C ASP A 267 -27.50 -28.88 -4.78
N PRO A 268 -26.48 -28.10 -4.35
CA PRO A 268 -26.16 -26.82 -4.95
C PRO A 268 -25.40 -27.00 -6.28
N THR A 269 -25.91 -26.34 -7.32
CA THR A 269 -25.25 -26.31 -8.63
C THR A 269 -24.02 -25.40 -8.61
N LEU A 270 -23.23 -25.41 -9.69
CA LEU A 270 -22.11 -24.48 -9.83
C LEU A 270 -22.58 -23.01 -9.80
N ASN A 271 -23.81 -22.72 -10.23
CA ASN A 271 -24.39 -21.37 -10.14
C ASN A 271 -24.74 -20.96 -8.70
N ASP A 272 -24.93 -21.91 -7.79
CA ASP A 272 -25.27 -21.62 -6.39
C ASP A 272 -24.02 -21.37 -5.55
N LYS A 273 -22.90 -21.99 -5.94
CA LYS A 273 -21.59 -21.91 -5.29
C LYS A 273 -20.95 -20.53 -5.41
N ILE A 274 -20.09 -20.22 -4.45
CA ILE A 274 -19.21 -19.05 -4.52
C ILE A 274 -17.99 -19.39 -5.37
N HIS A 275 -17.63 -18.47 -6.26
CA HIS A 275 -16.53 -18.62 -7.21
C HIS A 275 -15.24 -17.97 -6.75
N CYS A 276 -15.31 -17.01 -5.81
CA CYS A 276 -14.14 -16.39 -5.19
C CYS A 276 -14.47 -15.86 -3.80
N LEU A 277 -13.58 -16.12 -2.84
CA LEU A 277 -13.66 -15.59 -1.48
C LEU A 277 -12.81 -14.33 -1.37
N VAL A 278 -13.41 -13.22 -0.94
CA VAL A 278 -12.72 -11.94 -0.73
C VAL A 278 -12.81 -11.58 0.75
N SER A 279 -11.67 -11.59 1.44
CA SER A 279 -11.58 -11.16 2.83
C SER A 279 -11.27 -9.67 2.91
N VAL A 280 -12.17 -8.91 3.54
CA VAL A 280 -12.09 -7.46 3.68
C VAL A 280 -11.51 -7.11 5.04
N ILE A 281 -10.34 -6.46 5.06
CA ILE A 281 -9.60 -6.17 6.29
C ILE A 281 -9.16 -4.71 6.31
N ALA A 282 -9.47 -3.99 7.39
CA ALA A 282 -9.09 -2.59 7.49
C ALA A 282 -7.65 -2.41 7.98
N ALA A 283 -6.83 -1.64 7.25
CA ALA A 283 -5.40 -1.49 7.48
C ALA A 283 -5.03 -0.87 8.84
N ASP A 284 -5.88 0.03 9.34
CA ASP A 284 -5.83 0.62 10.67
C ASP A 284 -6.03 -0.43 11.78
N LYS A 285 -6.89 -1.42 11.55
CA LYS A 285 -7.28 -2.43 12.53
C LYS A 285 -6.47 -3.73 12.50
N ILE A 286 -5.68 -4.03 11.46
CA ILE A 286 -4.91 -5.30 11.31
C ILE A 286 -4.17 -5.68 12.60
N THR A 287 -3.53 -4.71 13.26
CA THR A 287 -2.72 -4.96 14.46
C THR A 287 -3.57 -5.42 15.65
N PHE A 288 -4.77 -4.86 15.80
CA PHE A 288 -5.69 -5.08 16.94
C PHE A 288 -6.83 -6.04 16.63
N MET A 289 -6.77 -6.77 15.52
CA MET A 289 -7.76 -7.80 15.22
C MET A 289 -7.80 -8.86 16.32
N ASP A 290 -9.02 -9.18 16.77
CA ASP A 290 -9.28 -10.26 17.71
C ASP A 290 -8.79 -11.60 17.14
N ASN A 291 -8.15 -12.39 18.00
CA ASN A 291 -7.72 -13.73 17.67
C ASN A 291 -8.89 -14.63 17.25
N ASP A 292 -10.08 -14.46 17.84
CA ASP A 292 -11.26 -15.23 17.46
C ASP A 292 -11.67 -14.95 16.01
N VAL A 293 -11.67 -13.68 15.60
CA VAL A 293 -11.96 -13.28 14.21
C VAL A 293 -10.89 -13.83 13.26
N ILE A 294 -9.62 -13.76 13.64
CA ILE A 294 -8.52 -14.33 12.85
C ILE A 294 -8.71 -15.84 12.69
N GLN A 295 -9.06 -16.57 13.74
CA GLN A 295 -9.31 -18.01 13.67
C GLN A 295 -10.52 -18.33 12.77
N LYS A 296 -11.63 -17.60 12.90
CA LYS A 296 -12.79 -17.77 12.00
C LYS A 296 -12.39 -17.58 10.53
N ILE A 297 -11.65 -16.52 10.20
CA ILE A 297 -11.16 -16.28 8.84
C ILE A 297 -10.27 -17.44 8.39
N LYS A 298 -9.34 -17.93 9.23
CA LYS A 298 -8.48 -19.08 8.91
C LYS A 298 -9.27 -20.35 8.63
N THR A 299 -10.30 -20.65 9.43
CA THR A 299 -11.17 -21.81 9.23
C THR A 299 -11.90 -21.74 7.90
N ILE A 300 -12.54 -20.60 7.60
CA ILE A 300 -13.24 -20.38 6.33
C ILE A 300 -12.28 -20.53 5.14
N ARG A 301 -11.07 -19.98 5.27
CA ARG A 301 -10.02 -20.08 4.25
C ARG A 301 -9.52 -21.49 4.04
N ALA A 302 -9.35 -22.28 5.10
CA ALA A 302 -8.94 -23.67 5.01
C ALA A 302 -9.98 -24.48 4.22
N GLU A 303 -11.27 -24.26 4.47
CA GLU A 303 -12.34 -24.90 3.70
C GLU A 303 -12.42 -24.40 2.26
N ALA A 304 -12.27 -23.08 2.02
CA ALA A 304 -12.19 -22.54 0.66
C ALA A 304 -11.02 -23.14 -0.14
N SER A 305 -9.87 -23.35 0.50
CA SER A 305 -8.70 -24.02 -0.10
C SER A 305 -9.00 -25.47 -0.48
N LYS A 306 -9.72 -26.22 0.37
CA LYS A 306 -10.14 -27.60 0.08
C LYS A 306 -11.09 -27.67 -1.11
N LEU A 307 -11.96 -26.68 -1.25
CA LEU A 307 -12.87 -26.53 -2.40
C LEU A 307 -12.17 -26.00 -3.66
N GLY A 308 -10.90 -25.59 -3.57
CA GLY A 308 -10.16 -24.98 -4.68
C GLY A 308 -10.61 -23.55 -5.01
N ILE A 309 -11.43 -22.92 -4.16
CA ILE A 309 -11.95 -21.58 -4.37
C ILE A 309 -10.80 -20.57 -4.19
N PRO A 310 -10.57 -19.67 -5.16
CA PRO A 310 -9.55 -18.64 -5.04
C PRO A 310 -9.88 -17.66 -3.91
N GLN A 311 -8.82 -17.21 -3.22
CA GLN A 311 -8.91 -16.37 -2.03
C GLN A 311 -8.09 -15.11 -2.21
N LEU A 312 -8.73 -13.95 -2.02
CA LEU A 312 -8.09 -12.64 -2.11
C LEU A 312 -8.39 -11.83 -0.86
N VAL A 313 -7.52 -10.87 -0.54
CA VAL A 313 -7.71 -9.95 0.58
C VAL A 313 -7.80 -8.53 0.06
N PHE A 314 -8.89 -7.85 0.34
CA PHE A 314 -9.05 -6.42 0.08
C PHE A 314 -8.74 -5.66 1.36
N MET A 315 -7.59 -4.98 1.36
CA MET A 315 -7.12 -4.22 2.51
C MET A 315 -7.62 -2.77 2.40
N THR A 316 -8.64 -2.42 3.19
CA THR A 316 -9.32 -1.11 3.15
C THR A 316 -8.69 -0.10 4.11
N LYS A 317 -9.19 1.14 4.12
CA LYS A 317 -8.76 2.23 5.03
C LYS A 317 -7.25 2.50 5.01
N VAL A 318 -6.66 2.40 3.83
CA VAL A 318 -5.23 2.62 3.59
C VAL A 318 -4.81 4.07 3.86
N ASP A 319 -5.71 5.02 3.62
CA ASP A 319 -5.62 6.44 3.99
C ASP A 319 -5.43 6.64 5.50
N GLN A 320 -6.24 5.96 6.31
CA GLN A 320 -6.14 6.06 7.77
C GLN A 320 -4.87 5.39 8.30
N ALA A 321 -4.40 4.35 7.60
CA ALA A 321 -3.14 3.70 7.94
C ALA A 321 -1.92 4.56 7.59
N CYS A 322 -1.93 5.34 6.51
CA CYS A 322 -0.75 6.09 6.07
C CYS A 322 -1.09 7.47 5.47
N THR A 323 -0.44 8.51 6.03
CA THR A 323 -0.58 9.91 5.58
C THR A 323 -0.04 10.15 4.16
N LEU A 324 0.89 9.31 3.67
CA LEU A 324 1.37 9.40 2.29
C LEU A 324 0.26 9.03 1.30
N THR A 325 -0.52 7.98 1.60
CA THR A 325 -1.63 7.53 0.75
C THR A 325 -2.87 8.39 0.89
N GLU A 326 -3.04 9.04 2.03
CA GLU A 326 -4.07 10.07 2.22
C GLU A 326 -3.84 11.27 1.28
N LYS A 327 -2.59 11.73 1.16
CA LYS A 327 -2.24 12.85 0.27
C LYS A 327 -2.21 12.47 -1.21
N ASP A 328 -1.71 11.28 -1.52
CA ASP A 328 -1.48 10.85 -2.90
C ASP A 328 -1.58 9.33 -3.02
N LEU A 329 -2.69 8.86 -3.59
CA LEU A 329 -2.97 7.45 -3.83
C LEU A 329 -1.95 6.78 -4.76
N THR A 330 -1.27 7.54 -5.63
CA THR A 330 -0.29 6.95 -6.55
C THR A 330 0.93 6.38 -5.82
N LYS A 331 1.16 6.85 -4.58
CA LYS A 331 2.27 6.42 -3.72
C LYS A 331 1.93 5.23 -2.83
N ILE A 332 0.78 4.58 -3.03
CA ILE A 332 0.36 3.43 -2.22
C ILE A 332 1.38 2.30 -2.22
N TYR A 333 1.93 1.99 -3.39
CA TYR A 333 2.99 0.99 -3.56
C TYR A 333 4.40 1.55 -3.39
N LYS A 334 4.54 2.80 -2.93
CA LYS A 334 5.81 3.39 -2.44
C LYS A 334 5.86 3.49 -0.92
N SER A 335 4.72 3.35 -0.24
CA SER A 335 4.62 3.53 1.21
C SER A 335 5.12 2.32 2.01
N LYS A 336 6.27 2.44 2.67
CA LYS A 336 6.79 1.41 3.58
C LYS A 336 5.75 0.95 4.63
N LYS A 337 4.96 1.89 5.17
CA LYS A 337 3.92 1.59 6.17
C LYS A 337 2.81 0.70 5.60
N ILE A 338 2.40 0.91 4.34
CA ILE A 338 1.43 0.04 3.67
C ILE A 338 2.03 -1.34 3.41
N LYS A 339 3.28 -1.41 2.96
CA LYS A 339 4.00 -2.67 2.75
C LYS A 339 4.06 -3.51 4.03
N GLU A 340 4.48 -2.91 5.14
CA GLU A 340 4.53 -3.55 6.46
C GLU A 340 3.14 -4.05 6.91
N LYS A 341 2.07 -3.27 6.67
CA LYS A 341 0.69 -3.69 6.98
C LYS A 341 0.23 -4.87 6.12
N MET A 342 0.61 -4.91 4.84
CA MET A 342 0.33 -6.06 3.98
C MET A 342 1.07 -7.32 4.45
N GLU A 343 2.34 -7.19 4.84
CA GLU A 343 3.13 -8.30 5.40
C GLU A 343 2.53 -8.79 6.72
N GLN A 344 2.12 -7.89 7.62
CA GLN A 344 1.40 -8.25 8.85
C GLN A 344 0.10 -8.99 8.57
N CYS A 345 -0.70 -8.52 7.59
CA CYS A 345 -1.92 -9.18 7.17
C CYS A 345 -1.64 -10.59 6.61
N SER A 346 -0.60 -10.70 5.79
CA SER A 346 -0.12 -11.96 5.21
C SER A 346 0.24 -12.97 6.28
N MET A 347 1.04 -12.58 7.28
CA MET A 347 1.44 -13.44 8.40
C MET A 347 0.25 -13.83 9.28
N LYS A 348 -0.62 -12.86 9.63
CA LYS A 348 -1.75 -13.12 10.53
C LYS A 348 -2.77 -14.05 9.91
N LEU A 349 -3.16 -13.81 8.66
CA LEU A 349 -4.17 -14.62 8.00
C LEU A 349 -3.57 -15.89 7.41
N GLY A 350 -2.32 -15.87 6.96
CA GLY A 350 -1.67 -16.94 6.18
C GLY A 350 -2.00 -16.84 4.69
N VAL A 351 -2.04 -15.62 4.14
CA VAL A 351 -2.33 -15.34 2.73
C VAL A 351 -1.05 -14.83 2.06
N PRO A 352 -0.66 -15.31 0.88
CA PRO A 352 0.45 -14.74 0.12
C PRO A 352 0.29 -13.24 -0.13
N VAL A 353 1.36 -12.46 -0.01
CA VAL A 353 1.30 -10.99 -0.14
C VAL A 353 0.71 -10.59 -1.50
N ASN A 354 1.01 -11.32 -2.59
CA ASN A 354 0.46 -11.10 -3.94
C ASN A 354 -1.07 -11.23 -4.06
N CYS A 355 -1.73 -11.90 -3.12
CA CYS A 355 -3.19 -11.98 -3.06
C CYS A 355 -3.83 -10.87 -2.19
N ILE A 356 -3.03 -9.95 -1.66
CA ILE A 356 -3.48 -8.81 -0.85
C ILE A 356 -3.47 -7.56 -1.71
N PHE A 357 -4.63 -6.90 -1.80
CA PHE A 357 -4.85 -5.70 -2.61
C PHE A 357 -5.25 -4.54 -1.71
N PRO A 358 -4.38 -3.52 -1.54
CA PRO A 358 -4.75 -2.29 -0.87
C PRO A 358 -5.77 -1.52 -1.71
N VAL A 359 -6.90 -1.19 -1.10
CA VAL A 359 -8.06 -0.57 -1.75
C VAL A 359 -8.58 0.59 -0.91
N MET A 360 -9.31 1.50 -1.57
CA MET A 360 -9.98 2.61 -0.92
C MET A 360 -11.45 2.62 -1.35
N ASN A 361 -12.34 2.90 -0.40
CA ASN A 361 -13.78 2.94 -0.62
C ASN A 361 -14.25 4.40 -0.70
N TYR A 362 -15.32 4.64 -1.45
CA TYR A 362 -16.02 5.92 -1.37
C TYR A 362 -16.68 6.09 0.00
N HIS A 363 -16.45 7.23 0.64
CA HIS A 363 -17.22 7.69 1.78
C HIS A 363 -18.34 8.59 1.27
N SER A 364 -19.50 8.57 1.93
CA SER A 364 -20.69 9.33 1.53
C SER A 364 -20.35 10.78 1.18
N GLY A 365 -20.62 11.21 -0.06
CA GLY A 365 -20.35 12.57 -0.53
C GLY A 365 -18.97 12.83 -1.17
N SER A 366 -18.15 11.80 -1.40
CA SER A 366 -16.84 11.97 -2.07
C SER A 366 -17.00 12.19 -3.58
N ASN A 367 -16.20 13.10 -4.15
CA ASN A 367 -16.05 13.26 -5.61
C ASN A 367 -15.45 11.99 -6.24
N ILE A 368 -15.79 11.72 -7.50
CA ILE A 368 -15.20 10.61 -8.27
C ILE A 368 -13.68 10.76 -8.26
N ASN A 369 -12.99 9.72 -7.83
CA ASN A 369 -11.55 9.67 -7.78
C ASN A 369 -11.05 8.58 -8.72
N GLU A 370 -10.50 8.98 -9.87
CA GLU A 370 -9.99 8.04 -10.88
C GLU A 370 -8.93 7.11 -10.33
N LYS A 371 -8.08 7.58 -9.40
CA LYS A 371 -7.02 6.76 -8.79
C LYS A 371 -7.60 5.70 -7.87
N LEU A 372 -8.64 6.05 -7.10
CA LEU A 372 -9.41 5.08 -6.31
C LEU A 372 -10.03 4.03 -7.24
N ASN A 373 -10.65 4.47 -8.34
CA ASN A 373 -11.26 3.56 -9.32
C ASN A 373 -10.21 2.59 -9.87
N CYS A 374 -9.00 3.04 -10.20
CA CYS A 374 -7.92 2.17 -10.68
C CYS A 374 -7.59 1.07 -9.66
N LEU A 375 -7.44 1.41 -8.36
CA LEU A 375 -7.12 0.41 -7.33
C LEU A 375 -8.24 -0.63 -7.17
N MET A 376 -9.50 -0.18 -7.17
CA MET A 376 -10.65 -1.07 -7.07
C MET A 376 -10.83 -1.95 -8.30
N LEU A 377 -10.68 -1.36 -9.50
CA LEU A 377 -10.78 -2.07 -10.76
C LEU A 377 -9.65 -3.09 -10.89
N GLU A 378 -8.42 -2.80 -10.46
CA GLU A 378 -7.32 -3.77 -10.46
C GLU A 378 -7.66 -4.96 -9.57
N ALA A 379 -8.00 -4.69 -8.31
CA ALA A 379 -8.31 -5.73 -7.34
C ALA A 379 -9.49 -6.61 -7.79
N PHE A 380 -10.55 -5.97 -8.33
CA PHE A 380 -11.72 -6.68 -8.83
C PHE A 380 -11.45 -7.44 -10.14
N THR A 381 -10.60 -6.91 -11.02
CA THR A 381 -10.16 -7.62 -12.24
C THR A 381 -9.42 -8.90 -11.88
N GLN A 382 -8.49 -8.85 -10.92
CA GLN A 382 -7.79 -10.05 -10.43
C GLN A 382 -8.76 -11.05 -9.80
N ALA A 383 -9.77 -10.58 -9.06
CA ALA A 383 -10.83 -11.44 -8.54
C ALA A 383 -11.64 -12.12 -9.65
N ALA A 384 -12.07 -11.35 -10.67
CA ALA A 384 -12.85 -11.86 -11.78
C ALA A 384 -12.10 -12.92 -12.59
N TYR A 385 -10.82 -12.70 -12.91
CA TYR A 385 -10.00 -13.70 -13.59
C TYR A 385 -9.79 -14.95 -12.74
N SER A 386 -9.48 -14.79 -11.45
CA SER A 386 -9.31 -15.93 -10.54
C SER A 386 -10.58 -16.78 -10.44
N ALA A 387 -11.75 -16.13 -10.30
CA ALA A 387 -13.05 -16.79 -10.26
C ALA A 387 -13.36 -17.51 -11.58
N ASN A 388 -13.06 -16.88 -12.72
CA ASN A 388 -13.28 -17.46 -14.03
C ASN A 388 -12.37 -18.69 -14.28
N ASP A 389 -11.12 -18.64 -13.84
CA ASP A 389 -10.20 -19.78 -13.91
C ASP A 389 -10.67 -20.94 -13.04
N TYR A 390 -11.25 -20.66 -11.86
CA TYR A 390 -11.88 -21.67 -11.02
C TYR A 390 -13.03 -22.36 -11.74
N VAL A 391 -13.97 -21.59 -12.29
CA VAL A 391 -15.14 -22.11 -13.01
C VAL A 391 -14.74 -22.87 -14.28
N LYS A 392 -13.68 -22.42 -14.96
CA LYS A 392 -13.15 -23.08 -16.17
C LYS A 392 -12.67 -24.50 -15.88
N LYS A 393 -12.11 -24.79 -14.69
CA LYS A 393 -11.66 -26.15 -14.32
C LYS A 393 -12.81 -27.16 -14.32
N PHE A 394 -14.01 -26.74 -13.92
CA PHE A 394 -15.18 -27.63 -13.90
C PHE A 394 -15.73 -27.95 -15.29
N SER A 395 -15.49 -27.09 -16.30
CA SER A 395 -15.89 -27.36 -17.69
C SER A 395 -15.06 -28.44 -18.42
N HIS A 396 -13.92 -28.85 -17.85
CA HIS A 396 -13.06 -29.88 -18.44
C HIS A 396 -13.27 -31.25 -17.77
N ASN A 397 -13.61 -31.27 -16.48
CA ASN A 397 -13.80 -32.53 -15.74
C ASN A 397 -15.01 -33.36 -16.22
N GLU A 398 -16.00 -32.77 -16.89
CA GLU A 398 -17.14 -33.52 -17.46
C GLU A 398 -16.84 -34.14 -18.83
N ARG A 399 -15.80 -33.67 -19.55
CA ARG A 399 -15.43 -34.24 -20.86
C ARG A 399 -14.54 -35.48 -20.76
N ASP A 400 -13.93 -35.74 -19.60
CA ASP A 400 -13.09 -36.91 -19.35
C ASP A 400 -13.86 -38.03 -18.61
N ALA A 401 -15.18 -37.87 -18.42
CA ALA A 401 -16.06 -38.82 -17.72
C ALA A 401 -17.09 -39.53 -18.63
N GLU A 402 -17.06 -39.27 -19.94
CA GLU A 402 -17.68 -40.10 -21.00
C GLU A 402 -16.61 -40.99 -21.65
#